data_AF-A0A2S6AZV8-F1
#
_entry.id   AF-A0A2S6AZV8-F1
#
_cell.length_a   1.000
_cell.length_b   1.000
_cell.length_c   1.000
_cell.angle_alpha   90.00
_cell.angle_beta   90.00
_cell.angle_gamma   90.00
#
_symmetry.space_group_name_H-M   'P 1'
#
loop_
_entity.id
_entity.type
_entity.pdbx_description
1 polymer ?
#
loop_
_entity_poly.entity_id
_entity_poly.type
_entity_poly.pdbx_seq_one_letter_code
_entity_poly.pdbx_strand_id
1 'polypeptide(L)'
;MTAAVGNGRYEIQASRLAMYRASSPEVRGYAQMLVDHHTRVNNELRALVRDQGMRLPGVLPRGKYAKLDRLASASGDEFDRTYIRLVGIE
;
A
#
# COMPACT_ATOMS: atom_id res chain seq x y z
N MET A 1 -5.59 -15.55 -2.90
CA MET A 1 -6.20 -14.38 -3.57
C MET A 1 -6.52 -13.24 -2.60
N THR A 2 -7.26 -13.47 -1.51
CA THR A 2 -7.66 -12.42 -0.56
C THR A 2 -6.49 -11.71 0.13
N ALA A 3 -5.44 -12.44 0.49
CA ALA A 3 -4.22 -11.87 1.07
C ALA A 3 -3.48 -10.92 0.10
N ALA A 4 -3.40 -11.26 -1.19
CA ALA A 4 -2.73 -10.43 -2.20
C ALA A 4 -3.46 -9.09 -2.43
N VAL A 5 -4.80 -9.11 -2.48
CA VAL A 5 -5.63 -7.89 -2.55
C VAL A 5 -5.44 -7.05 -1.29
N GLY A 6 -5.44 -7.69 -0.13
CA GLY A 6 -5.22 -7.04 1.15
C GLY A 6 -3.86 -6.35 1.24
N ASN A 7 -2.80 -7.02 0.77
CA ASN A 7 -1.44 -6.48 0.72
C ASN A 7 -1.35 -5.31 -0.27
N GLY A 8 -1.88 -5.46 -1.49
CA GLY A 8 -1.90 -4.37 -2.47
C GLY A 8 -2.67 -3.15 -1.99
N ARG A 9 -3.77 -3.33 -1.24
CA ARG A 9 -4.50 -2.21 -0.63
C ARG A 9 -3.72 -1.54 0.50
N TYR A 10 -2.97 -2.32 1.28
CA TYR A 10 -2.06 -1.79 2.29
C TYR A 10 -0.95 -0.96 1.65
N GLU A 11 -0.30 -1.47 0.60
CA GLU A 11 0.78 -0.77 -0.11
C GLU A 11 0.28 0.54 -0.72
N ILE A 12 -0.94 0.57 -1.29
CA ILE A 12 -1.56 1.80 -1.76
C ILE A 12 -1.73 2.82 -0.62
N GLN A 13 -2.22 2.39 0.54
CA GLN A 13 -2.44 3.32 1.68
C GLN A 13 -1.12 3.86 2.23
N ALA A 14 -0.13 2.99 2.44
CA ALA A 14 1.20 3.40 2.89
C ALA A 14 1.87 4.34 1.88
N SER A 15 1.75 4.05 0.59
CA SER A 15 2.36 4.85 -0.48
C SER A 15 1.68 6.20 -0.67
N ARG A 16 0.35 6.27 -0.52
CA ARG A 16 -0.35 7.56 -0.49
C ARG A 16 0.18 8.45 0.64
N LEU A 17 0.40 7.88 1.83
CA LEU A 17 0.99 8.64 2.93
C LEU A 17 2.41 9.13 2.59
N ALA A 18 3.21 8.28 1.93
CA ALA A 18 4.58 8.63 1.53
C ALA A 18 4.64 9.72 0.47
N MET A 19 3.72 9.74 -0.50
CA MET A 19 3.64 10.83 -1.48
C MET A 19 3.52 12.22 -0.82
N TYR A 20 2.81 12.30 0.31
CA TYR A 20 2.62 13.57 1.03
C TYR A 20 3.72 13.88 2.04
N ARG A 21 4.27 12.86 2.72
CA ARG A 21 5.10 13.06 3.91
C ARG A 21 6.58 12.72 3.73
N ALA A 22 6.94 12.00 2.68
CA ALA A 22 8.33 11.63 2.46
C ALA A 22 9.20 12.85 2.16
N SER A 23 10.41 12.85 2.71
CA SER A 23 11.39 13.92 2.51
C SER A 23 12.15 13.71 1.21
N SER A 24 12.50 12.47 0.88
CA SER A 24 13.16 12.07 -0.36
C SER A 24 12.24 12.17 -1.59
N PRO A 25 12.66 12.85 -2.67
CA PRO A 25 11.99 12.79 -3.96
C PRO A 25 11.91 11.36 -4.54
N GLU A 26 12.94 10.56 -4.33
CA GLU A 26 13.02 9.16 -4.79
C GLU A 26 11.97 8.30 -4.09
N VAL A 27 11.79 8.48 -2.78
CA VAL A 27 10.75 7.81 -2.02
C VAL A 27 9.35 8.21 -2.50
N ARG A 28 9.12 9.48 -2.81
CA ARG A 28 7.85 9.95 -3.39
C ARG A 28 7.59 9.34 -4.77
N GLY A 29 8.62 9.26 -5.61
CA GLY A 29 8.53 8.63 -6.93
C GLY A 29 8.21 7.14 -6.83
N TYR A 30 8.90 6.42 -5.95
CA TYR A 30 8.61 5.01 -5.68
C TYR A 30 7.18 4.80 -5.17
N ALA A 31 6.71 5.68 -4.28
CA ALA A 31 5.36 5.64 -3.76
C ALA A 31 4.29 5.86 -4.83
N GLN A 32 4.49 6.82 -5.73
CA GLN A 32 3.61 7.04 -6.88
C GLN A 32 3.52 5.78 -7.75
N MET A 33 4.66 5.19 -8.10
CA MET A 33 4.72 3.96 -8.90
C MET A 33 3.92 2.82 -8.26
N LEU A 34 4.07 2.62 -6.94
CA LEU A 34 3.32 1.59 -6.23
C LEU A 34 1.82 1.86 -6.22
N VAL A 35 1.39 3.11 -6.01
CA VAL A 35 -0.03 3.47 -6.08
C VAL A 35 -0.61 3.10 -7.45
N ASP A 36 0.06 3.48 -8.53
CA ASP A 36 -0.42 3.24 -9.90
C ASP A 36 -0.48 1.74 -10.21
N HIS A 37 0.62 1.03 -9.92
CA HIS A 37 0.72 -0.41 -10.16
C HIS A 37 -0.35 -1.20 -9.41
N HIS A 38 -0.42 -1.05 -8.08
CA HIS A 38 -1.36 -1.83 -7.27
C HIS A 38 -2.81 -1.40 -7.47
N THR A 39 -3.08 -0.14 -7.84
CA THR A 39 -4.45 0.30 -8.16
C THR A 39 -4.95 -0.40 -9.41
N ARG A 40 -4.12 -0.47 -10.47
CA ARG A 40 -4.43 -1.19 -11.70
C ARG A 40 -4.71 -2.67 -11.42
N VAL A 41 -3.78 -3.36 -10.76
CA VAL A 41 -3.92 -4.80 -10.43
C VAL A 41 -5.18 -5.06 -9.60
N ASN A 42 -5.47 -4.21 -8.60
CA ASN A 42 -6.66 -4.35 -7.79
C ASN A 42 -7.96 -4.11 -8.58
N ASN A 43 -7.95 -3.22 -9.59
CA ASN A 43 -9.10 -2.99 -10.46
C ASN A 43 -9.36 -4.18 -11.39
N GLU A 44 -8.31 -4.71 -12.02
CA GLU A 44 -8.39 -5.90 -12.87
C GLU A 44 -8.92 -7.10 -12.09
N LEU A 45 -8.40 -7.32 -10.87
CA LEU A 45 -8.88 -8.41 -10.02
C LEU A 45 -10.32 -8.20 -9.53
N ARG A 46 -10.73 -6.95 -9.25
CA ARG A 46 -12.14 -6.62 -8.94
C ARG A 46 -13.08 -6.92 -10.10
N ALA A 47 -12.66 -6.68 -11.34
CA ALA A 47 -13.45 -7.02 -12.51
C ALA A 47 -13.60 -8.55 -12.63
N LEU A 48 -12.49 -9.28 -12.56
CA LEU A 48 -12.47 -10.74 -12.67
C LEU A 48 -13.37 -11.44 -11.64
N VAL A 49 -13.32 -11.02 -10.37
CA VAL A 49 -14.12 -11.67 -9.32
C VAL A 49 -15.60 -11.27 -9.36
N ARG A 50 -15.93 -10.05 -9.85
CA ARG A 50 -17.32 -9.64 -10.05
C ARG A 50 -18.02 -10.48 -11.10
N ASP A 51 -17.33 -10.78 -12.19
CA ASP A 51 -17.86 -11.64 -13.26
C ASP A 51 -18.14 -13.07 -12.77
N GLN A 52 -17.49 -13.47 -11.68
CA GLN A 52 -17.65 -14.76 -11.01
C GLN A 52 -18.62 -14.72 -9.81
N GLY A 53 -19.32 -13.59 -9.57
CA GLY A 53 -20.22 -13.42 -8.44
C GLY A 53 -19.53 -13.37 -7.07
N MET A 54 -18.20 -13.26 -7.04
CA MET A 54 -17.40 -13.20 -5.81
C MET A 54 -17.12 -11.76 -5.38
N ARG A 55 -16.90 -11.56 -4.08
CA ARG A 55 -16.55 -10.25 -3.50
C ARG A 55 -15.18 -10.31 -2.85
N LEU A 56 -14.37 -9.26 -3.07
CA LEU A 56 -13.09 -9.12 -2.38
C LEU A 56 -13.28 -8.59 -0.96
N PRO A 57 -12.43 -9.03 0.00
CA PRO A 57 -12.47 -8.51 1.36
C PRO A 57 -12.20 -7.00 1.40
N GLY A 58 -13.08 -6.26 2.07
CA GLY A 58 -12.98 -4.80 2.26
C GLY A 58 -12.04 -4.36 3.36
N VAL A 59 -11.46 -5.29 4.13
CA VAL A 59 -10.57 -5.02 5.26
C VAL A 59 -9.10 -5.26 4.91
N LEU A 60 -8.19 -4.56 5.59
CA LEU A 60 -6.76 -4.89 5.50
C LEU A 60 -6.44 -6.18 6.28
N PRO A 61 -5.41 -6.94 5.88
CA PRO A 61 -4.93 -8.09 6.64
C PRO A 61 -4.53 -7.70 8.08
N ARG A 62 -4.58 -8.68 8.99
CA ARG A 62 -4.15 -8.49 10.39
C ARG A 62 -2.72 -7.95 10.44
N GLY A 63 -2.46 -6.99 11.33
CA GLY A 63 -1.14 -6.37 11.51
C GLY A 63 -0.80 -5.25 10.52
N LYS A 64 -1.51 -5.09 9.40
CA LYS A 64 -1.26 -4.00 8.44
C LYS A 64 -1.67 -2.62 8.98
N TYR A 65 -2.71 -2.55 9.82
CA TYR A 65 -3.09 -1.31 10.51
C TYR A 65 -1.97 -0.79 11.41
N ALA A 66 -1.40 -1.64 12.28
CA ALA A 66 -0.30 -1.24 13.15
C ALA A 66 0.96 -0.78 12.37
N LYS A 67 1.22 -1.37 11.20
CA LYS A 67 2.28 -0.92 10.30
C LYS A 67 2.00 0.49 9.74
N LEU A 68 0.75 0.79 9.36
CA LEU A 68 0.34 2.13 8.92
C LEU A 68 0.44 3.15 10.04
N ASP A 69 0.02 2.81 11.26
CA ASP A 69 0.12 3.70 12.41
C ASP A 69 1.58 4.03 12.71
N ARG A 70 2.47 3.02 12.71
CA ARG A 70 3.92 3.22 12.86
C ARG A 70 4.48 4.17 11.79
N LEU A 71 4.08 4.00 10.54
CA LEU A 71 4.50 4.88 9.45
C LEU A 71 3.99 6.32 9.66
N ALA A 72 2.74 6.47 10.09
CA ALA A 72 2.13 7.77 10.34
C ALA A 72 2.75 8.51 11.54
N SER A 73 3.30 7.79 12.51
CA SER A 73 4.04 8.38 13.63
C SER A 73 5.47 8.80 13.28
N ALA A 74 6.06 8.27 12.20
CA ALA A 74 7.41 8.63 11.77
C ALA A 74 7.45 9.99 11.03
N SER A 75 8.64 10.61 10.98
CA SER A 75 8.87 11.88 10.27
C SER A 75 10.28 11.97 9.70
N GLY A 76 10.49 12.86 8.72
CA GLY A 76 11.79 13.08 8.09
C GLY A 76 12.41 11.78 7.55
N ASP A 77 13.72 11.63 7.75
CA ASP A 77 14.46 10.44 7.33
C ASP A 77 13.94 9.13 7.95
N GLU A 78 13.39 9.18 9.17
CA GLU A 78 12.80 7.99 9.79
C GLU A 78 11.54 7.54 9.05
N PHE A 79 10.74 8.50 8.56
CA PHE A 79 9.57 8.20 7.73
C PHE A 79 10.00 7.46 6.46
N ASP A 80 10.98 8.00 5.74
CA ASP A 80 11.47 7.44 4.48
C ASP A 80 12.01 6.01 4.67
N ARG A 81 12.84 5.79 5.70
CA ARG A 81 13.37 4.45 6.03
C ARG A 81 12.27 3.48 6.46
N THR A 82 11.31 3.95 7.26
CA THR A 82 10.20 3.13 7.72
C THR A 82 9.32 2.71 6.54
N TYR A 83 9.02 3.65 5.65
CA TYR A 83 8.26 3.37 4.43
C TYR A 83 8.93 2.30 3.58
N ILE A 84 10.21 2.47 3.23
CA ILE A 84 10.95 1.50 2.41
C ILE A 84 10.98 0.11 3.06
N ARG A 85 11.19 0.01 4.38
CA ARG A 85 11.13 -1.28 5.10
C ARG A 85 9.74 -1.92 5.02
N LEU A 86 8.69 -1.10 5.03
CA LEU A 86 7.31 -1.56 5.09
C LEU A 86 6.71 -1.95 3.73
N VAL A 87 7.24 -1.43 2.62
CA VAL A 87 6.72 -1.67 1.25
C VAL A 87 7.76 -2.19 0.24
N GLY A 88 9.05 -2.07 0.52
CA GLY A 88 10.14 -2.48 -0.39
C GLY A 88 10.80 -3.81 -0.03
N ILE A 89 10.49 -4.35 1.15
CA ILE A 89 10.97 -5.66 1.63
C ILE A 89 9.78 -6.35 2.30
N GLU A 90 9.00 -7.12 1.54
CA GLU A 90 8.13 -8.18 2.08
C GLU A 90 8.53 -9.54 1.49
#